data_AF-A0A4E0RK71-F1
#
_entry.id   AF-A0A4E0RK71-F1
#
_cell.length_a   1.000
_cell.length_b   1.000
_cell.length_c   1.000
_cell.angle_alpha   90.00
_cell.angle_beta   90.00
_cell.angle_gamma   90.00
#
_symmetry.space_group_name_H-M   'P 1'
#
loop_
_entity.id
_entity.type
_entity.pdbx_description
1 polymer ?
#
loop_
_entity_poly.entity_id
_entity_poly.type
_entity_poly.pdbx_seq_one_letter_code
_entity_poly.pdbx_strand_id
1 'polypeptide(L)'
;MTTAKEYDATKQEVTMSKQLKSDLYQGLFPIYHLSKGFGLLPVRVSIQASGRYNSKIHVVDIIYGVCLLLLFICAEIWGLWRDLRDGWVNSTRLKRQTALNVTIGDVVAVALLAAVGVLGAPFRWKYLQEIIGRLIDADERIGFINARKTRRFAIIISAGALVYLITISSLDIYVWDMQTKLKRKMADKGPINYSPIYFLYMQALMIEIQYTITTYNLNERFLRLNKNLENLLRTGRNLMKKDVSFTSECKDQNEFIIYPRAKVEARPARVFRTPKVYDWMA
;
A
#
# COMPACT_ATOMS: atom_id res chain seq x y z
N MET A 1 41.26 -30.57 -13.04
CA MET A 1 41.17 -29.10 -13.24
C MET A 1 39.70 -28.66 -13.26
N THR A 2 38.89 -29.15 -12.31
CA THR A 2 37.41 -29.11 -12.37
C THR A 2 36.77 -28.57 -11.08
N THR A 3 37.49 -28.49 -9.97
CA THR A 3 36.94 -28.14 -8.65
C THR A 3 36.83 -26.63 -8.41
N ALA A 4 37.62 -25.80 -9.08
CA ALA A 4 37.60 -24.34 -8.86
C ALA A 4 36.39 -23.64 -9.52
N LYS A 5 35.94 -24.12 -10.71
CA LYS A 5 34.79 -23.54 -11.41
C LYS A 5 33.45 -23.91 -10.76
N GLU A 6 33.35 -25.10 -10.18
CA GLU A 6 32.13 -25.58 -9.53
C GLU A 6 31.89 -24.85 -8.19
N TYR A 7 32.97 -24.52 -7.47
CA TYR A 7 32.93 -23.75 -6.23
C TYR A 7 32.54 -22.27 -6.46
N ASP A 8 32.98 -21.67 -7.56
CA ASP A 8 32.61 -20.30 -7.91
C ASP A 8 31.15 -20.20 -8.39
N ALA A 9 30.68 -21.19 -9.16
CA ALA A 9 29.28 -21.24 -9.62
C ALA A 9 28.29 -21.37 -8.45
N THR A 10 28.57 -22.24 -7.47
CA THR A 10 27.74 -22.36 -6.26
C THR A 10 27.80 -21.11 -5.39
N LYS A 11 28.96 -20.48 -5.26
CA LYS A 11 29.09 -19.23 -4.49
C LYS A 11 28.31 -18.11 -5.14
N GLN A 12 28.35 -18.00 -6.47
CA GLN A 12 27.61 -17.02 -7.27
C GLN A 12 26.09 -17.23 -7.20
N GLU A 13 25.63 -18.49 -7.24
CA GLU A 13 24.22 -18.89 -7.10
C GLU A 13 23.68 -18.68 -5.67
N VAL A 14 24.51 -18.91 -4.66
CA VAL A 14 24.22 -18.61 -3.25
C VAL A 14 24.22 -17.10 -2.98
N THR A 15 25.09 -16.31 -3.62
CA THR A 15 25.02 -14.83 -3.55
C THR A 15 23.82 -14.28 -4.32
N MET A 16 23.48 -14.82 -5.50
CA MET A 16 22.29 -14.40 -6.25
C MET A 16 21.01 -14.70 -5.47
N SER A 17 20.89 -15.89 -4.88
CA SER A 17 19.71 -16.25 -4.05
C SER A 17 19.62 -15.43 -2.76
N LYS A 18 20.75 -15.04 -2.14
CA LYS A 18 20.78 -14.09 -1.02
C LYS A 18 20.40 -12.67 -1.43
N GLN A 19 20.81 -12.22 -2.62
CA GLN A 19 20.50 -10.89 -3.15
C GLN A 19 19.02 -10.81 -3.59
N LEU A 20 18.47 -11.91 -4.14
CA LEU A 20 17.05 -12.07 -4.51
C LEU A 20 16.08 -11.95 -3.32
N LYS A 21 16.48 -12.34 -2.11
CA LYS A 21 15.63 -12.27 -0.90
C LYS A 21 15.60 -10.87 -0.25
N SER A 22 16.41 -9.93 -0.72
CA SER A 22 16.54 -8.56 -0.18
C SER A 22 15.60 -7.53 -0.83
N ASP A 23 15.00 -7.85 -1.97
CA ASP A 23 14.45 -6.83 -2.87
C ASP A 23 13.10 -6.26 -2.38
N LEU A 24 12.20 -7.11 -1.87
CA LEU A 24 10.87 -6.66 -1.41
C LEU A 24 10.95 -5.69 -0.23
N TYR A 25 11.79 -6.01 0.75
CA TYR A 25 12.02 -5.17 1.92
C TYR A 25 12.71 -3.85 1.55
N GLN A 26 13.63 -3.89 0.58
CA GLN A 26 14.27 -2.69 0.06
C GLN A 26 13.29 -1.77 -0.70
N GLY A 27 12.29 -2.36 -1.37
CA GLY A 27 11.18 -1.63 -1.99
C GLY A 27 10.29 -0.88 -0.99
N LEU A 28 10.07 -1.46 0.19
CA LEU A 28 9.19 -0.93 1.24
C LEU A 28 9.90 0.00 2.24
N PHE A 29 11.23 0.12 2.16
CA PHE A 29 12.06 0.91 3.07
C PHE A 29 11.63 2.38 3.26
N PRO A 30 11.25 3.14 2.20
CA PRO A 30 10.80 4.51 2.37
C PRO A 30 9.57 4.62 3.27
N ILE A 31 8.62 3.71 3.10
CA ILE A 31 7.37 3.66 3.87
C ILE A 31 7.65 3.24 5.29
N TYR A 32 8.56 2.28 5.48
CA TYR A 32 8.99 1.83 6.80
C TYR A 32 9.44 3.02 7.67
N HIS A 33 10.32 3.87 7.12
CA HIS A 33 10.84 5.02 7.86
C HIS A 33 9.79 6.12 8.08
N LEU A 34 9.00 6.45 7.06
CA LEU A 34 7.92 7.43 7.19
C LEU A 34 6.89 6.99 8.25
N SER A 35 6.42 5.75 8.15
CA SER A 35 5.42 5.19 9.07
C SER A 35 5.93 5.12 10.51
N LYS A 36 7.23 4.87 10.70
CA LYS A 36 7.85 4.87 12.03
C LYS A 36 7.86 6.27 12.65
N GLY A 37 8.16 7.31 11.85
CA GLY A 37 8.13 8.69 12.30
C GLY A 37 6.75 9.16 12.79
N PHE A 38 5.68 8.66 12.19
CA PHE A 38 4.31 8.99 12.59
C PHE A 38 3.70 8.03 13.64
N GLY A 39 4.49 7.10 14.19
CA GLY A 39 4.04 6.17 15.23
C GLY A 39 3.10 5.06 14.73
N LEU A 40 3.04 4.82 13.41
CA LEU A 40 2.14 3.87 12.78
C LEU A 40 2.74 2.47 12.61
N LEU A 41 4.05 2.31 12.85
CA LEU A 41 4.74 1.04 12.67
C LEU A 41 5.54 0.64 13.92
N PRO A 42 5.06 -0.33 14.72
CA PRO A 42 5.68 -0.72 15.98
C PRO A 42 6.82 -1.73 15.82
N VAL A 43 7.56 -1.67 14.71
CA VAL A 43 8.42 -2.78 14.28
C VAL A 43 9.84 -2.32 14.00
N ARG A 44 10.81 -3.11 14.47
CA ARG A 44 12.20 -3.00 14.04
C ARG A 44 12.55 -4.19 13.18
N VAL A 45 13.02 -3.89 11.98
CA VAL A 45 13.49 -4.87 11.02
C VAL A 45 14.96 -5.11 11.31
N SER A 46 15.31 -6.35 11.66
CA SER A 46 16.69 -6.80 11.81
C SER A 46 17.04 -7.76 10.68
N ILE A 47 18.21 -7.56 10.07
CA ILE A 47 18.73 -8.47 9.04
C ILE A 47 19.44 -9.60 9.78
N GLN A 48 18.97 -10.82 9.61
CA GLN A 48 19.63 -12.00 10.16
C GLN A 48 20.78 -12.42 9.24
N ALA A 49 21.84 -13.05 9.77
CA ALA A 49 23.01 -13.50 9.00
C ALA A 49 22.67 -14.46 7.84
N SER A 50 21.48 -15.08 7.88
CA SER A 50 20.91 -15.92 6.82
C SER A 50 20.29 -15.13 5.65
N GLY A 51 20.26 -13.80 5.70
CA GLY A 51 19.60 -12.94 4.71
C GLY A 51 18.08 -12.85 4.88
N ARG A 52 17.51 -13.49 5.93
CA ARG A 52 16.09 -13.35 6.28
C ARG A 52 15.88 -12.11 7.16
N TYR A 53 14.85 -11.34 6.87
CA TYR A 53 14.44 -10.22 7.71
C TYR A 53 13.61 -10.74 8.89
N ASN A 54 14.15 -10.61 10.10
CA ASN A 54 13.39 -10.86 11.31
C ASN A 54 12.84 -9.54 11.84
N SER A 55 11.54 -9.46 11.95
CA SER A 55 10.81 -8.26 12.36
C SER A 55 10.14 -8.54 13.69
N LYS A 56 10.57 -7.82 14.73
CA LYS A 56 10.00 -7.94 16.08
C LYS A 56 9.20 -6.69 16.40
N ILE A 57 8.05 -6.91 17.04
CA ILE A 57 7.27 -5.83 17.62
C ILE A 57 8.06 -5.29 18.82
N HIS A 58 8.26 -3.99 18.87
CA HIS A 58 8.89 -3.32 20.00
C HIS A 58 7.86 -2.52 20.77
N VAL A 59 7.69 -2.84 22.05
CA VAL A 59 6.74 -2.17 22.95
C VAL A 59 7.01 -0.66 23.04
N VAL A 60 8.28 -0.25 23.00
CA VAL A 60 8.67 1.17 22.99
C VAL A 60 8.07 1.91 21.79
N ASP A 61 8.09 1.29 20.60
CA ASP A 61 7.57 1.91 19.38
C ASP A 61 6.01 1.96 19.42
N ILE A 62 5.35 1.01 20.11
CA ILE A 62 3.90 1.07 20.40
C ILE A 62 3.58 2.22 21.35
N ILE A 63 4.28 2.28 22.49
CA ILE A 63 4.09 3.33 23.51
C ILE A 63 4.28 4.70 22.86
N TYR A 64 5.34 4.87 22.05
CA TYR A 64 5.57 6.09 21.30
C TYR A 64 4.38 6.48 20.42
N GLY A 65 3.86 5.54 19.61
CA GLY A 65 2.71 5.79 18.75
C GLY A 65 1.45 6.18 19.53
N VAL A 66 1.15 5.46 20.62
CA VAL A 66 -0.01 5.75 21.49
C VAL A 66 0.12 7.11 22.16
N CYS A 67 1.29 7.43 22.72
CA CYS A 67 1.57 8.72 23.32
C CYS A 67 1.43 9.86 22.30
N LEU A 68 1.94 9.66 21.08
CA LEU A 68 1.84 10.64 20.00
C LEU A 68 0.39 10.88 19.58
N LEU A 69 -0.42 9.81 19.45
CA LEU A 69 -1.85 9.89 19.17
C LEU A 69 -2.59 10.67 20.27
N LEU A 70 -2.37 10.31 21.54
CA LEU A 70 -3.01 10.98 22.67
C LEU A 70 -2.63 12.46 22.73
N LEU A 71 -1.36 12.78 22.47
CA LEU A 71 -0.89 14.16 22.41
C LEU A 71 -1.66 14.95 21.35
N PHE A 72 -1.81 14.43 20.13
CA PHE A 72 -2.55 15.12 19.08
C PHE A 72 -4.04 15.26 19.37
N ILE A 73 -4.70 14.22 19.90
CA ILE A 73 -6.12 14.30 20.28
C ILE A 73 -6.33 15.31 21.41
N CYS A 74 -5.51 15.26 22.47
CA CYS A 74 -5.60 16.20 23.58
C CYS A 74 -5.30 17.64 23.13
N ALA A 75 -4.30 17.83 22.27
CA ALA A 75 -3.98 19.14 21.72
C ALA A 75 -5.12 19.68 20.85
N GLU A 76 -5.80 18.84 20.05
CA GLU A 76 -6.95 19.24 19.24
C GLU A 76 -8.15 19.63 20.10
N ILE A 77 -8.49 18.80 21.10
CA ILE A 77 -9.57 19.11 22.06
C ILE A 77 -9.27 20.43 22.78
N TRP A 78 -8.02 20.62 23.22
CA TRP A 78 -7.58 21.85 23.86
C TRP A 78 -7.67 23.06 22.92
N GLY A 79 -7.25 22.90 21.66
CA GLY A 79 -7.29 23.94 20.63
C GLY A 79 -8.72 24.39 20.31
N LEU A 80 -9.64 23.42 20.14
CA LEU A 80 -11.07 23.70 19.93
C LEU A 80 -11.71 24.35 21.16
N TRP A 81 -11.41 23.86 22.36
CA TRP A 81 -11.89 24.45 23.61
C TRP A 81 -11.42 25.90 23.75
N ARG A 82 -10.14 26.17 23.49
CA ARG A 82 -9.57 27.53 23.54
C ARG A 82 -10.20 28.47 22.50
N ASP A 83 -10.48 27.99 21.30
CA ASP A 83 -11.14 28.81 20.27
C ASP A 83 -12.60 29.14 20.65
N LEU A 84 -13.31 28.21 21.28
CA LEU A 84 -14.72 28.36 21.68
C LEU A 84 -14.94 29.07 23.04
N ARG A 85 -13.93 29.11 23.92
CA ARG A 85 -14.04 29.64 25.30
C ARG A 85 -14.62 31.06 25.36
N ASP A 86 -14.20 31.96 24.47
CA ASP A 86 -14.65 33.36 24.48
C ASP A 86 -15.83 33.64 23.53
N GLY A 87 -16.64 32.61 23.26
CA GLY A 87 -17.85 32.72 22.45
C GLY A 87 -17.61 32.66 20.95
N TRP A 88 -18.66 32.28 20.22
CA TRP A 88 -18.60 31.88 18.81
C TRP A 88 -18.40 33.08 17.87
N VAL A 89 -18.75 34.28 18.33
CA VAL A 89 -18.52 35.55 17.62
C VAL A 89 -17.03 35.79 17.37
N ASN A 90 -16.19 35.39 18.32
CA ASN A 90 -14.74 35.56 18.29
C ASN A 90 -14.00 34.37 17.65
N SER A 91 -14.70 33.28 17.34
CA SER A 91 -14.08 32.08 16.74
C SER A 91 -13.48 32.38 15.36
N THR A 92 -12.40 31.67 15.03
CA THR A 92 -11.73 31.77 13.72
C THR A 92 -12.53 31.09 12.62
N ARG A 93 -13.11 29.93 12.92
CA ARG A 93 -13.78 29.05 11.95
C ARG A 93 -15.25 28.73 12.29
N LEU A 94 -15.62 28.77 13.57
CA LEU A 94 -16.89 28.24 14.10
C LEU A 94 -17.94 29.32 14.35
N LYS A 95 -18.22 30.16 13.34
CA LYS A 95 -19.18 31.28 13.47
C LYS A 95 -20.65 30.88 13.36
N ARG A 96 -20.95 29.71 12.80
CA ARG A 96 -22.30 29.19 12.56
C ARG A 96 -22.43 27.76 13.09
N GLN A 97 -23.62 27.37 13.53
CA GLN A 97 -23.90 26.01 14.03
C GLN A 97 -23.54 24.93 12.99
N THR A 98 -23.87 25.16 11.72
CA THR A 98 -23.55 24.23 10.64
C THR A 98 -22.04 24.06 10.47
N ALA A 99 -21.28 25.14 10.53
CA ALA A 99 -19.82 25.09 10.46
C ALA A 99 -19.20 24.37 11.67
N LEU A 100 -19.82 24.50 12.84
CA LEU A 100 -19.42 23.79 14.05
C LEU A 100 -19.64 22.29 13.91
N ASN A 101 -20.84 21.87 13.52
CA ASN A 101 -21.16 20.45 13.37
C ASN A 101 -20.26 19.77 12.33
N VAL A 102 -20.02 20.43 11.19
CA VAL A 102 -19.11 19.91 10.14
C VAL A 102 -17.67 19.81 10.67
N THR A 103 -17.16 20.84 11.33
CA THR A 103 -15.77 20.82 11.83
C THR A 103 -15.56 19.75 12.90
N ILE A 104 -16.50 19.58 13.84
CA ILE A 104 -16.42 18.50 14.84
C ILE A 104 -16.50 17.14 14.16
N GLY A 105 -17.40 16.97 13.18
CA GLY A 105 -17.50 15.74 12.39
C GLY A 105 -16.18 15.38 11.71
N ASP A 106 -15.55 16.35 11.04
CA ASP A 106 -14.25 16.16 10.37
C ASP A 106 -13.15 15.78 11.38
N VAL A 107 -13.03 16.51 12.49
CA VAL A 107 -12.04 16.24 13.55
C VAL A 107 -12.22 14.82 14.09
N VAL A 108 -13.45 14.43 14.42
CA VAL A 108 -13.75 13.10 14.96
C VAL A 108 -13.43 12.02 13.94
N ALA A 109 -13.80 12.20 12.66
CA ALA A 109 -13.53 11.23 11.61
C ALA A 109 -12.02 10.99 11.45
N VAL A 110 -11.22 12.06 11.40
CA VAL A 110 -9.77 11.98 11.24
C VAL A 110 -9.11 11.39 12.49
N ALA A 111 -9.55 11.78 13.68
CA ALA A 111 -9.06 11.22 14.94
C ALA A 111 -9.36 9.73 15.06
N LEU A 112 -10.55 9.28 14.67
CA LEU A 112 -10.91 7.86 14.65
C LEU A 112 -10.07 7.07 13.65
N LEU A 113 -9.84 7.61 12.45
CA LEU A 113 -8.99 6.97 11.45
C LEU A 113 -7.55 6.81 11.95
N ALA A 114 -7.00 7.87 12.55
CA ALA A 114 -5.68 7.84 13.17
C ALA A 114 -5.62 6.84 14.34
N ALA A 115 -6.64 6.80 15.20
CA ALA A 115 -6.74 5.87 16.32
C ALA A 115 -6.78 4.41 15.87
N VAL A 116 -7.62 4.09 14.88
CA VAL A 116 -7.68 2.74 14.27
C VAL A 116 -6.31 2.37 13.67
N GLY A 117 -5.64 3.32 13.03
CA GLY A 117 -4.29 3.13 12.49
C GLY A 117 -3.27 2.76 13.56
N VAL A 118 -3.12 3.61 14.58
CA VAL A 118 -2.09 3.46 15.62
C VAL A 118 -2.41 2.29 16.56
N LEU A 119 -3.62 2.23 17.11
CA LEU A 119 -4.02 1.18 18.05
C LEU A 119 -4.16 -0.19 17.36
N GLY A 120 -4.55 -0.19 16.08
CA GLY A 120 -4.64 -1.41 15.28
C GLY A 120 -3.29 -1.91 14.76
N ALA A 121 -2.23 -1.09 14.75
CA ALA A 121 -0.92 -1.46 14.21
C ALA A 121 -0.32 -2.76 14.83
N PRO A 122 -0.29 -2.97 16.16
CA PRO A 122 0.27 -4.19 16.74
C PRO A 122 -0.52 -5.45 16.39
N PHE A 123 -1.84 -5.35 16.28
CA PHE A 123 -2.71 -6.49 15.92
C PHE A 123 -2.58 -6.86 14.44
N ARG A 124 -2.51 -5.84 13.57
CA ARG A 124 -2.36 -6.02 12.12
C ARG A 124 -1.00 -6.60 11.72
N TRP A 125 0.02 -6.42 12.55
CA TRP A 125 1.38 -6.87 12.23
C TRP A 125 1.48 -8.38 11.96
N LYS A 126 0.78 -9.21 12.74
CA LYS A 126 0.78 -10.66 12.54
C LYS A 126 0.25 -11.04 11.15
N TYR A 127 -0.88 -10.43 10.75
CA TYR A 127 -1.46 -10.63 9.43
C TYR A 127 -0.55 -10.10 8.32
N LEU A 128 0.10 -8.95 8.54
CA LEU A 128 1.03 -8.38 7.56
C LEU A 128 2.25 -9.27 7.36
N GLN A 129 2.80 -9.87 8.42
CA GLN A 129 3.88 -10.86 8.31
C GLN A 129 3.45 -12.09 7.51
N GLU A 130 2.25 -12.60 7.76
CA GLU A 130 1.70 -13.74 7.01
C GLU A 130 1.52 -13.39 5.52
N ILE A 131 0.96 -12.22 5.22
CA ILE A 131 0.79 -11.73 3.85
C ILE A 131 2.16 -11.60 3.17
N ILE A 132 3.14 -10.96 3.80
CA ILE A 132 4.50 -10.82 3.25
C ILE A 132 5.12 -12.19 3.00
N GLY A 133 4.96 -13.15 3.92
CA GLY A 133 5.43 -14.53 3.74
C GLY A 133 4.82 -15.18 2.50
N ARG A 134 3.49 -15.15 2.36
CA ARG A 134 2.80 -15.68 1.18
C ARG A 134 3.19 -14.97 -0.12
N LEU A 135 3.48 -13.67 -0.06
CA LEU A 135 3.95 -12.89 -1.21
C LEU A 135 5.36 -13.32 -1.64
N ILE A 136 6.24 -13.61 -0.69
CA ILE A 136 7.59 -14.14 -0.99
C ILE A 136 7.47 -15.52 -1.63
N ASP A 137 6.63 -16.41 -1.09
CA ASP A 137 6.40 -17.74 -1.67
C ASP A 137 5.81 -17.65 -3.08
N ALA A 138 4.94 -16.66 -3.33
CA ALA A 138 4.39 -16.39 -4.66
C ALA A 138 5.46 -15.84 -5.62
N ASP A 139 6.33 -14.94 -5.15
CA ASP A 139 7.44 -14.39 -5.94
C ASP A 139 8.46 -15.47 -6.33
N GLU A 140 8.72 -16.45 -5.45
CA GLU A 140 9.55 -17.62 -5.78
C GLU A 140 8.96 -18.47 -6.92
N ARG A 141 7.62 -18.51 -7.07
CA ARG A 141 6.94 -19.31 -8.12
C ARG A 141 6.67 -18.54 -9.42
N ILE A 142 6.39 -17.23 -9.33
CA ILE A 142 5.93 -16.39 -10.45
C ILE A 142 7.09 -15.55 -11.03
N GLY A 143 8.16 -15.35 -10.25
CA GLY A 143 9.35 -14.59 -10.59
C GLY A 143 9.43 -13.22 -9.89
N PHE A 144 10.66 -12.82 -9.52
CA PHE A 144 10.95 -11.67 -8.66
C PHE A 144 10.56 -10.31 -9.24
N ILE A 145 9.88 -9.49 -8.43
CA ILE A 145 9.55 -8.10 -8.77
C ILE A 145 10.78 -7.21 -8.66
N ASN A 146 10.91 -6.28 -9.60
CA ASN A 146 11.98 -5.28 -9.58
C ASN A 146 11.75 -4.29 -8.42
N ALA A 147 12.46 -4.48 -7.32
CA ALA A 147 12.39 -3.64 -6.12
C ALA A 147 12.64 -2.16 -6.38
N ARG A 148 13.48 -1.84 -7.37
CA ARG A 148 13.80 -0.45 -7.73
C ARG A 148 12.57 0.29 -8.26
N LYS A 149 11.71 -0.40 -9.04
CA LYS A 149 10.47 0.18 -9.57
C LYS A 149 9.50 0.47 -8.43
N THR A 150 9.28 -0.50 -7.55
CA THR A 150 8.42 -0.34 -6.36
C THR A 150 8.92 0.76 -5.44
N ARG A 151 10.23 0.83 -5.19
CA ARG A 151 10.82 1.87 -4.36
C ARG A 151 10.61 3.27 -4.94
N ARG A 152 10.83 3.43 -6.25
CA ARG A 152 10.60 4.72 -6.95
C ARG A 152 9.14 5.13 -6.86
N PHE A 153 8.22 4.20 -7.11
CA PHE A 153 6.79 4.46 -6.96
C PHE A 153 6.44 4.90 -5.54
N ALA A 154 6.91 4.18 -4.53
CA ALA A 154 6.69 4.51 -3.11
C ALA A 154 7.24 5.91 -2.75
N ILE A 155 8.43 6.26 -3.23
CA ILE A 155 9.01 7.59 -2.99
C ILE A 155 8.19 8.68 -3.68
N ILE A 156 7.85 8.51 -4.96
CA ILE A 156 7.11 9.52 -5.75
C ILE A 156 5.73 9.76 -5.13
N ILE A 157 4.97 8.71 -4.84
CA ILE A 157 3.63 8.86 -4.29
C ILE A 157 3.66 9.46 -2.89
N SER A 158 4.59 9.03 -2.03
CA SER A 158 4.71 9.56 -0.67
C SER A 158 5.17 11.01 -0.68
N ALA A 159 6.19 11.34 -1.47
CA ALA A 159 6.70 12.71 -1.59
C ALA A 159 5.65 13.64 -2.18
N GLY A 160 4.95 13.22 -3.25
CA GLY A 160 3.90 14.02 -3.88
C GLY A 160 2.75 14.31 -2.91
N ALA A 161 2.26 13.29 -2.21
CA ALA A 161 1.18 13.43 -1.23
C ALA A 161 1.58 14.31 -0.04
N LEU A 162 2.80 14.14 0.47
CA LEU A 162 3.34 14.96 1.57
C LEU A 162 3.53 16.41 1.16
N VAL A 163 4.13 16.68 0.01
CA VAL A 163 4.33 18.04 -0.51
C VAL A 163 2.98 18.72 -0.71
N TYR A 164 2.01 18.02 -1.28
CA TYR A 164 0.66 18.54 -1.46
C TYR A 164 0.01 18.93 -0.12
N LEU A 165 0.01 18.02 0.85
CA LEU A 165 -0.59 18.28 2.17
C LEU A 165 0.11 19.43 2.89
N ILE A 166 1.44 19.44 2.93
CA ILE A 166 2.23 20.51 3.55
C ILE A 166 1.95 21.87 2.88
N THR A 167 1.84 21.90 1.55
CA THR A 167 1.57 23.14 0.81
C THR A 167 0.20 23.70 1.17
N ILE A 168 -0.83 22.86 1.19
CA ILE A 168 -2.19 23.28 1.54
C ILE A 168 -2.27 23.70 3.00
N SER A 169 -1.70 22.93 3.94
CA SER A 169 -1.66 23.28 5.35
C SER A 169 -0.95 24.61 5.59
N SER A 170 0.17 24.85 4.89
CA SER A 170 0.91 26.12 4.99
C SER A 170 0.10 27.29 4.45
N LEU A 171 -0.60 27.10 3.32
CA LEU A 171 -1.48 28.12 2.74
C LEU A 171 -2.64 28.44 3.70
N ASP A 172 -3.26 27.43 4.30
CA ASP A 172 -4.39 27.60 5.23
C ASP A 172 -3.95 28.38 6.49
N ILE A 173 -2.80 28.02 7.07
CA ILE A 173 -2.17 28.75 8.17
C ILE A 173 -1.87 30.20 7.77
N TYR A 174 -1.31 30.42 6.59
CA TYR A 174 -0.98 31.76 6.09
C TYR A 174 -2.24 32.63 5.92
N VAL A 175 -3.29 32.08 5.31
CA VAL A 175 -4.56 32.79 5.12
C VAL A 175 -5.19 33.13 6.47
N TRP A 176 -5.15 32.22 7.44
CA TRP A 176 -5.69 32.48 8.77
C TRP A 176 -4.87 33.52 9.54
N ASP A 177 -3.54 33.48 9.46
CA ASP A 177 -2.66 34.48 10.07
C ASP A 177 -2.88 35.88 9.46
N MET A 178 -3.04 35.96 8.14
CA MET A 178 -3.38 37.21 7.47
C MET A 178 -4.75 37.73 7.93
N GLN A 179 -5.76 36.86 8.06
CA GLN A 179 -7.10 37.25 8.50
C GLN A 179 -7.16 37.66 9.97
N THR A 180 -6.41 37.02 10.87
CA THR A 180 -6.36 37.39 12.30
C THR A 180 -5.71 38.76 12.48
N LYS A 181 -4.61 39.03 11.74
CA LYS A 181 -3.94 40.35 11.70
C LYS A 181 -4.85 41.44 11.16
N LEU A 182 -5.54 41.21 10.04
CA LEU A 182 -6.45 42.20 9.44
C LEU A 182 -7.66 42.51 10.33
N LYS A 183 -8.22 41.51 11.00
CA LYS A 183 -9.43 41.67 11.83
C LYS A 183 -9.12 42.05 13.28
N ARG A 184 -7.85 42.29 13.63
CA ARG A 184 -7.38 42.56 15.01
C ARG A 184 -7.98 41.59 16.03
N LYS A 185 -8.03 40.30 15.68
CA LYS A 185 -8.50 39.27 16.61
C LYS A 185 -7.53 39.16 17.79
N MET A 186 -8.04 38.72 18.94
CA MET A 186 -7.21 38.46 20.13
C MET A 186 -5.99 37.61 19.76
N ALA A 187 -4.84 37.91 20.34
CA ALA A 187 -3.57 37.20 20.06
C ALA A 187 -3.67 35.68 20.30
N ASP A 188 -4.56 35.27 21.20
CA ASP A 188 -4.80 33.86 21.54
C ASP A 188 -5.71 33.13 20.53
N LYS A 189 -6.29 33.83 19.56
CA LYS A 189 -7.16 33.23 18.53
C LYS A 189 -6.45 33.25 17.19
N GLY A 190 -5.68 32.20 16.95
CA GLY A 190 -4.83 32.06 15.79
C GLY A 190 -4.76 30.64 15.22
N PRO A 191 -4.00 30.45 14.12
CA PRO A 191 -3.87 29.18 13.42
C PRO A 191 -3.40 28.03 14.31
N ILE A 192 -2.69 28.35 15.39
CA ILE A 192 -2.13 27.37 16.33
C ILE A 192 -3.20 26.48 16.98
N ASN A 193 -4.44 26.98 17.16
CA ASN A 193 -5.56 26.19 17.72
C ASN A 193 -5.98 25.01 16.85
N TYR A 194 -5.75 25.11 15.55
CA TYR A 194 -6.11 24.09 14.58
C TYR A 194 -4.87 23.39 14.03
N SER A 195 -3.67 23.70 14.55
CA SER A 195 -2.46 22.99 14.15
C SER A 195 -2.50 21.48 14.43
N PRO A 196 -3.10 20.98 15.53
CA PRO A 196 -3.13 19.54 15.82
C PRO A 196 -3.90 18.71 14.78
N ILE A 197 -4.98 19.24 14.20
CA ILE A 197 -5.72 18.56 13.13
C ILE A 197 -4.85 18.22 11.92
N TYR A 198 -3.89 19.08 11.54
CA TYR A 198 -2.99 18.80 10.42
C TYR A 198 -2.04 17.64 10.74
N PHE A 199 -1.61 17.48 11.99
CA PHE A 199 -0.82 16.32 12.39
C PHE A 199 -1.64 15.02 12.38
N LEU A 200 -2.92 15.08 12.75
CA LEU A 200 -3.84 13.96 12.60
C LEU A 200 -4.08 13.62 11.11
N TYR A 201 -4.21 14.63 10.24
CA TYR A 201 -4.27 14.42 8.79
C TYR A 201 -3.00 13.77 8.24
N MET A 202 -1.82 14.11 8.77
CA MET A 202 -0.58 13.44 8.39
C MET A 202 -0.59 11.95 8.76
N GLN A 203 -1.09 11.59 9.95
CA GLN A 203 -1.26 10.19 10.34
C GLN A 203 -2.26 9.46 9.43
N ALA A 204 -3.41 10.08 9.14
CA ALA A 204 -4.39 9.53 8.20
C ALA A 204 -3.79 9.33 6.80
N LEU A 205 -3.07 10.32 6.28
CA LEU A 205 -2.41 10.25 4.98
C LEU A 205 -1.38 9.12 4.92
N MET A 206 -0.62 8.90 5.98
CA MET A 206 0.33 7.79 6.03
C MET A 206 -0.35 6.42 5.95
N ILE A 207 -1.52 6.25 6.57
CA ILE A 207 -2.31 5.01 6.46
C ILE A 207 -2.74 4.79 5.00
N GLU A 208 -3.23 5.83 4.33
CA GLU A 208 -3.64 5.78 2.92
C GLU A 208 -2.46 5.47 1.98
N ILE A 209 -1.28 6.05 2.24
CA ILE A 209 -0.05 5.75 1.50
C ILE A 209 0.35 4.27 1.69
N GLN A 210 0.32 3.77 2.92
CA GLN A 210 0.59 2.35 3.20
C GLN A 210 -0.37 1.43 2.44
N TYR A 211 -1.66 1.75 2.45
CA TYR A 211 -2.69 1.01 1.74
C TYR A 211 -2.46 1.04 0.22
N THR A 212 -2.20 2.22 -0.33
CA THR A 212 -1.95 2.42 -1.77
C THR A 212 -0.75 1.61 -2.24
N ILE A 213 0.36 1.64 -1.50
CA ILE A 213 1.57 0.94 -1.92
C ILE A 213 1.43 -0.58 -1.72
N THR A 214 0.72 -1.01 -0.69
CA THR A 214 0.39 -2.44 -0.51
C THR A 214 -0.44 -2.94 -1.70
N THR A 215 -1.48 -2.20 -2.08
CA THR A 215 -2.34 -2.53 -3.22
C THR A 215 -1.56 -2.52 -4.54
N TYR A 216 -0.68 -1.54 -4.75
CA TYR A 216 0.21 -1.50 -5.92
C TYR A 216 1.10 -2.75 -6.01
N ASN A 217 1.70 -3.15 -4.89
CA ASN A 217 2.54 -4.34 -4.81
C ASN A 217 1.77 -5.64 -5.09
N LEU A 218 0.52 -5.73 -4.65
CA LEU A 218 -0.35 -6.86 -4.97
C LEU A 218 -0.70 -6.87 -6.46
N ASN A 219 -1.06 -5.72 -7.02
CA ASN A 219 -1.45 -5.59 -8.42
C ASN A 219 -0.31 -5.99 -9.38
N GLU A 220 0.94 -5.59 -9.13
CA GLU A 220 2.08 -5.99 -9.96
C GLU A 220 2.27 -7.53 -9.99
N ARG A 221 1.99 -8.23 -8.88
CA ARG A 221 2.04 -9.70 -8.82
C ARG A 221 0.91 -10.34 -9.63
N PHE A 222 -0.31 -9.84 -9.48
CA PHE A 222 -1.46 -10.32 -10.27
C PHE A 222 -1.26 -10.10 -11.77
N LEU A 223 -0.74 -8.94 -12.17
CA LEU A 223 -0.42 -8.65 -13.58
C LEU A 223 0.59 -9.63 -14.16
N ARG A 224 1.60 -10.02 -13.36
CA ARG A 224 2.60 -11.02 -13.79
C ARG A 224 2.02 -12.43 -13.87
N LEU A 225 1.22 -12.82 -12.89
CA LEU A 225 0.52 -14.11 -12.93
C LEU A 225 -0.33 -14.21 -14.20
N ASN A 226 -1.07 -13.15 -14.53
CA ASN A 226 -1.90 -13.10 -15.73
C ASN A 226 -1.06 -13.20 -17.01
N LYS A 227 0.09 -12.52 -17.09
CA LYS A 227 1.02 -12.66 -18.22
C LYS A 227 1.60 -14.06 -18.35
N ASN A 228 1.95 -14.70 -17.23
CA ASN A 228 2.47 -16.06 -17.23
C ASN A 228 1.40 -17.06 -17.70
N LEU A 229 0.15 -16.89 -17.25
CA LEU A 229 -0.99 -17.67 -17.72
C LEU A 229 -1.27 -17.46 -19.21
N GLU A 230 -1.23 -16.21 -19.68
CA GLU A 230 -1.39 -15.89 -21.10
C GLU A 230 -0.32 -16.55 -21.96
N ASN A 231 0.94 -16.48 -21.51
CA ASN A 231 2.07 -17.13 -22.20
C ASN A 231 1.90 -18.65 -22.24
N LEU A 232 1.47 -19.28 -21.13
CA LEU A 232 1.22 -20.72 -21.08
C LEU A 232 0.10 -21.12 -22.03
N LEU A 233 -1.00 -20.36 -22.08
CA LEU A 233 -2.12 -20.61 -23.00
C LEU A 233 -1.70 -20.43 -24.47
N ARG A 234 -0.88 -19.42 -24.79
CA ARG A 234 -0.34 -19.20 -26.13
C ARG A 234 0.60 -20.33 -26.55
N THR A 235 1.51 -20.75 -25.66
CA THR A 235 2.42 -21.88 -25.90
C THR A 235 1.64 -23.18 -26.11
N GLY A 236 0.64 -23.48 -25.27
CA GLY A 236 -0.22 -24.66 -25.44
C GLY A 236 -1.00 -24.65 -26.75
N ARG A 237 -1.51 -23.47 -27.17
CA ARG A 237 -2.18 -23.32 -28.47
C ARG A 237 -1.20 -23.52 -29.64
N ASN A 238 0.03 -23.03 -29.53
CA ASN A 238 1.05 -23.22 -30.55
C ASN A 238 1.52 -24.67 -30.63
N LEU A 239 1.64 -25.36 -29.48
CA LEU A 239 1.96 -26.78 -29.42
C LEU A 239 0.85 -27.60 -30.09
N MET A 240 -0.42 -27.37 -29.73
CA MET A 240 -1.57 -28.03 -30.37
C MET A 240 -1.63 -27.75 -31.88
N LYS A 241 -1.37 -26.51 -32.32
CA LYS A 241 -1.32 -26.20 -33.76
C LYS A 241 -0.21 -26.97 -34.47
N LYS A 242 0.97 -27.10 -33.84
CA LYS A 242 2.10 -27.84 -34.41
C LYS A 242 1.82 -29.34 -34.46
N ASP A 243 1.21 -29.91 -33.43
CA ASP A 243 0.83 -31.33 -33.39
C ASP A 243 -0.25 -31.64 -34.44
N VAL A 244 -1.25 -30.77 -34.60
CA VAL A 244 -2.27 -30.89 -35.65
C VAL A 244 -1.64 -30.78 -37.04
N SER A 245 -0.71 -29.84 -37.25
CA SER A 245 0.02 -29.70 -38.52
C SER A 245 0.85 -30.95 -38.83
N PHE A 246 1.52 -31.53 -37.84
CA PHE A 246 2.29 -32.77 -37.99
C PHE A 246 1.39 -33.96 -38.34
N THR A 247 0.19 -34.06 -37.74
CA THR A 247 -0.79 -35.09 -38.11
C THR A 247 -1.43 -34.87 -39.50
N SER A 248 -1.46 -33.62 -39.99
CA SER A 248 -1.89 -33.31 -41.36
C SER A 248 -0.80 -33.60 -42.40
N GLU A 249 0.48 -33.30 -42.13
CA GLU A 249 1.60 -33.64 -43.01
C GLU A 249 1.89 -35.15 -43.04
N CYS A 250 1.64 -35.87 -41.94
CA CYS A 250 1.75 -37.32 -41.91
C CYS A 250 0.61 -38.03 -42.69
N LYS A 251 -0.42 -37.30 -43.11
CA LYS A 251 -1.57 -37.84 -43.86
C LYS A 251 -1.33 -37.96 -45.37
N ASP A 252 -0.21 -37.44 -45.88
CA ASP A 252 0.16 -37.55 -47.29
C ASP A 252 1.04 -38.76 -47.63
N GLN A 253 1.33 -39.66 -46.66
CA GLN A 253 2.23 -40.78 -46.93
C GLN A 253 1.83 -42.19 -46.50
N ASN A 254 0.62 -42.44 -45.99
CA ASN A 254 -0.07 -43.73 -46.14
C ASN A 254 -1.38 -43.73 -45.36
N GLU A 255 -2.39 -44.40 -45.90
CA GLU A 255 -3.57 -44.83 -45.18
C GLU A 255 -3.20 -45.45 -43.82
N PHE A 256 -3.48 -44.73 -42.74
CA PHE A 256 -3.74 -45.34 -41.44
C PHE A 256 -5.08 -44.86 -40.94
N ILE A 257 -6.02 -45.80 -40.93
CA ILE A 257 -7.37 -45.67 -40.39
C ILE A 257 -7.25 -45.40 -38.89
N ILE A 258 -7.56 -44.18 -38.47
CA ILE A 258 -7.80 -43.86 -37.06
C ILE A 258 -9.27 -44.15 -36.78
N TYR A 259 -9.52 -45.18 -35.96
CA TYR A 259 -10.85 -45.44 -35.39
C TYR A 259 -11.28 -44.23 -34.53
N PRO A 260 -12.41 -43.57 -34.83
CA PRO A 260 -12.93 -42.54 -33.94
C PRO A 260 -13.60 -43.23 -32.76
N ARG A 261 -13.01 -43.15 -31.56
CA ARG A 261 -13.74 -43.50 -30.34
C ARG A 261 -14.74 -42.39 -30.03
N ALA A 262 -16.01 -42.72 -30.18
CA ALA A 262 -17.17 -41.85 -30.04
C ALA A 262 -17.29 -41.22 -28.63
N LYS A 263 -17.71 -39.93 -28.62
CA LYS A 263 -18.85 -39.32 -27.87
C LYS A 263 -19.39 -40.17 -26.69
N VAL A 264 -19.51 -39.69 -25.45
CA VAL A 264 -20.49 -38.72 -24.91
C VAL A 264 -20.08 -38.53 -23.43
N GLU A 265 -19.88 -37.32 -22.90
CA GLU A 265 -20.92 -36.65 -22.11
C GLU A 265 -20.88 -35.13 -22.28
N ALA A 266 -22.02 -34.61 -22.72
CA ALA A 266 -22.29 -33.21 -22.88
C ALA A 266 -23.07 -32.69 -21.66
N ARG A 267 -22.59 -31.55 -21.11
CA ARG A 267 -23.31 -30.36 -20.57
C ARG A 267 -22.90 -29.96 -19.12
N PRO A 268 -23.13 -28.69 -18.72
CA PRO A 268 -23.28 -27.47 -19.51
C PRO A 268 -22.23 -26.39 -19.16
N ALA A 269 -22.13 -25.41 -20.05
CA ALA A 269 -21.31 -24.22 -19.91
C ALA A 269 -21.52 -23.52 -18.56
N ARG A 270 -20.43 -23.34 -17.78
CA ARG A 270 -20.41 -22.33 -16.72
C ARG A 270 -20.13 -20.98 -17.36
N VAL A 271 -21.23 -20.23 -17.44
CA VAL A 271 -21.38 -18.80 -17.61
C VAL A 271 -20.19 -18.03 -17.03
N PHE A 272 -19.36 -17.47 -17.90
CA PHE A 272 -18.53 -16.33 -17.54
C PHE A 272 -19.48 -15.17 -17.19
N ARG A 273 -19.44 -14.72 -15.93
CA ARG A 273 -20.11 -13.48 -15.52
C ARG A 273 -19.50 -12.33 -16.32
N THR A 274 -20.28 -11.76 -17.24
CA THR A 274 -20.02 -10.43 -17.78
C THR A 274 -20.25 -9.39 -16.66
N PRO A 275 -19.38 -8.39 -16.52
CA PRO A 275 -19.72 -7.23 -15.71
C PRO A 275 -20.80 -6.43 -16.46
N LYS A 276 -21.96 -6.25 -15.84
CA LYS A 276 -22.94 -5.24 -16.28
C LYS A 276 -22.31 -3.87 -16.05
N VAL A 277 -21.80 -3.27 -17.12
CA VAL A 277 -21.58 -1.83 -17.21
C VAL A 277 -22.98 -1.22 -17.32
N TYR A 278 -23.39 -0.49 -16.30
CA TYR A 278 -24.55 0.39 -16.39
C TYR A 278 -24.09 1.66 -17.10
N ASP A 279 -24.42 1.78 -18.39
CA ASP A 279 -24.44 3.06 -19.07
C ASP A 279 -25.60 3.88 -18.49
N TRP A 280 -25.25 4.95 -17.78
CA TRP A 280 -26.17 6.02 -17.45
C TRP A 280 -25.83 7.23 -18.29
N MET A 281 -26.82 7.59 -19.12
CA MET A 281 -27.17 8.93 -19.63
C MET A 281 -26.33 9.43 -20.82
N ALA A 282 -26.92 9.70 -21.99
CA ALA A 282 -28.03 10.63 -22.28
C ALA A 282 -27.70 12.07 -21.88
#